data_AF-A0A9X2DZA7-F1
#
_entry.id   AF-A0A9X2DZA7-F1
#
_cell.length_a   1.000
_cell.length_b   1.000
_cell.length_c   1.000
_cell.angle_alpha   90.00
_cell.angle_beta   90.00
_cell.angle_gamma   90.00
#
_symmetry.space_group_name_H-M   'P 1'
#
loop_
_entity.id
_entity.type
_entity.pdbx_description
1 polymer ?
#
loop_
_entity_poly.entity_id
_entity_poly.type
_entity_poly.pdbx_seq_one_letter_code
_entity_poly.pdbx_strand_id
1 'polypeptide(L)'
;MTRTAADRTERGLDRLVDFSDAVTAIAITFLVLPLVDAVEEGGSDGLGPLLADHVGTLSAFVVTFAVIGRLWLVQHAVFEEVRRYSPALVAVDFVWLAAIVLLPFAANLLSSTSTDDPSVVALYIGVIAGASAATLGMRLLLRRDPDLAAPGTRQPLARSVIVLGLLLAALVLAVVVPTVGVLWLLMLLLAEPIERLVRRRRPGPRTRPVRTARGLDRLVGFADATVAIAITLLVLPLVELAPRIAADGGGVAALLDDHLDQVLAFALSFLLIAVFWIPHHRVFELVDDYDGGLARLGLLWLAAVTFLPFATSVIALLPDTRGAIGLYLGTMTVMSGALVLIERHLGRHPALLREGVGEVPLRGALVPFGLLVLALVLAMAVPSLWWLLVLLLQTPVRRLLDVRR
;
A
#
# COMPACT_ATOMS: atom_id res chain seq x y z
N MET A 1 -5.95 -38.80 14.74
CA MET A 1 -6.73 -37.77 14.01
C MET A 1 -6.24 -37.71 12.57
N THR A 2 -6.95 -38.36 11.66
CA THR A 2 -6.63 -38.40 10.22
C THR A 2 -7.12 -37.11 9.56
N ARG A 3 -6.22 -36.16 9.31
CA ARG A 3 -6.49 -35.00 8.43
C ARG A 3 -6.96 -35.51 7.07
N THR A 4 -8.13 -35.07 6.63
CA THR A 4 -8.69 -35.46 5.33
C THR A 4 -7.88 -34.85 4.18
N ALA A 5 -7.99 -35.40 2.96
CA ALA A 5 -7.33 -34.82 1.77
C ALA A 5 -7.83 -33.38 1.47
N ALA A 6 -9.05 -33.04 1.89
CA ALA A 6 -9.61 -31.69 1.83
C ALA A 6 -8.83 -30.72 2.75
N ASP A 7 -8.55 -31.10 4.00
CA ASP A 7 -7.77 -30.27 4.94
C ASP A 7 -6.33 -30.00 4.47
N ARG A 8 -5.77 -30.84 3.60
CA ARG A 8 -4.43 -30.65 3.03
C ARG A 8 -4.44 -29.68 1.85
N THR A 9 -5.52 -29.68 1.07
CA THR A 9 -5.66 -28.80 -0.11
C THR A 9 -6.00 -27.37 0.30
N GLU A 10 -6.85 -27.19 1.32
CA GLU A 10 -7.17 -25.86 1.88
C GLU A 10 -5.92 -25.17 2.47
N ARG A 11 -5.16 -25.87 3.33
CA ARG A 11 -3.90 -25.32 3.86
C ARG A 11 -2.85 -25.01 2.80
N GLY A 12 -2.85 -25.76 1.68
CA GLY A 12 -1.96 -25.48 0.57
C GLY A 12 -2.35 -24.21 -0.19
N LEU A 13 -3.66 -23.98 -0.35
CA LEU A 13 -4.20 -22.75 -0.94
C LEU A 13 -3.90 -21.54 -0.06
N ASP A 14 -4.14 -21.63 1.25
CA ASP A 14 -3.88 -20.51 2.17
C ASP A 14 -2.39 -20.11 2.12
N ARG A 15 -1.46 -21.07 2.09
CA ARG A 15 -0.02 -20.79 1.92
C ARG A 15 0.34 -20.09 0.60
N LEU A 16 -0.28 -20.47 -0.51
CA LEU A 16 -0.07 -19.83 -1.82
C LEU A 16 -0.53 -18.38 -1.79
N VAL A 17 -1.67 -18.16 -1.16
CA VAL A 17 -2.28 -16.84 -0.99
C VAL A 17 -1.42 -15.96 -0.09
N ASP A 18 -1.01 -16.46 1.08
CA ASP A 18 -0.14 -15.75 2.02
C ASP A 18 1.19 -15.37 1.35
N PHE A 19 1.75 -16.28 0.54
CA PHE A 19 2.95 -16.01 -0.26
C PHE A 19 2.74 -14.88 -1.26
N SER A 20 1.61 -14.88 -1.97
CA SER A 20 1.27 -13.84 -2.95
C SER A 20 1.07 -12.48 -2.31
N ASP A 21 0.40 -12.44 -1.16
CA ASP A 21 0.16 -11.21 -0.40
C ASP A 21 1.50 -10.66 0.15
N ALA A 22 2.40 -11.51 0.64
CA ALA A 22 3.73 -11.11 1.07
C ALA A 22 4.60 -10.56 -0.08
N VAL A 23 4.63 -11.23 -1.25
CA VAL A 23 5.39 -10.74 -2.42
C VAL A 23 4.84 -9.40 -2.91
N THR A 24 3.52 -9.23 -2.91
CA THR A 24 2.89 -7.95 -3.27
C THR A 24 3.25 -6.85 -2.26
N ALA A 25 3.27 -7.18 -0.95
CA ALA A 25 3.66 -6.26 0.10
C ALA A 25 5.12 -5.80 -0.04
N ILE A 26 6.03 -6.69 -0.47
CA ILE A 26 7.42 -6.32 -0.81
C ILE A 26 7.44 -5.34 -1.99
N ALA A 27 6.76 -5.67 -3.08
CA ALA A 27 6.76 -4.82 -4.27
C ALA A 27 6.18 -3.41 -3.98
N ILE A 28 5.07 -3.32 -3.24
CA ILE A 28 4.42 -2.04 -2.97
C ILE A 28 5.22 -1.15 -2.01
N THR A 29 5.98 -1.74 -1.08
CA THR A 29 6.83 -1.01 -0.12
C THR A 29 8.13 -0.54 -0.77
N PHE A 30 8.72 -1.33 -1.67
CA PHE A 30 9.97 -0.98 -2.36
C PHE A 30 9.85 0.26 -3.25
N LEU A 31 8.62 0.71 -3.58
CA LEU A 31 8.39 1.96 -4.28
C LEU A 31 8.94 3.20 -3.56
N VAL A 32 9.16 3.12 -2.24
CA VAL A 32 9.72 4.24 -1.48
C VAL A 32 11.24 4.37 -1.64
N LEU A 33 11.94 3.30 -2.06
CA LEU A 33 13.39 3.28 -2.09
C LEU A 33 14.00 4.37 -2.96
N PRO A 34 13.55 4.61 -4.21
CA PRO A 34 14.10 5.70 -5.01
C PRO A 34 13.95 7.09 -4.39
N LEU A 35 12.96 7.30 -3.51
CA LEU A 35 12.80 8.54 -2.76
C LEU A 35 13.79 8.64 -1.60
N VAL A 36 14.06 7.52 -0.92
CA VAL A 36 15.08 7.42 0.14
C VAL A 36 16.46 7.70 -0.47
N ASP A 37 16.78 7.04 -1.58
CA ASP A 37 18.05 7.18 -2.30
C ASP A 37 18.28 8.64 -2.73
N ALA A 38 17.24 9.31 -3.25
CA ALA A 38 17.29 10.72 -3.64
C ALA A 38 17.65 11.68 -2.49
N VAL A 39 17.34 11.30 -1.25
CA VAL A 39 17.74 12.08 -0.05
C VAL A 39 19.18 11.79 0.34
N GLU A 40 19.61 10.54 0.20
CA GLU A 40 20.96 10.09 0.57
C GLU A 40 22.06 10.56 -0.38
N GLU A 41 21.75 10.71 -1.67
CA GLU A 41 22.66 11.29 -2.66
C GLU A 41 22.97 12.77 -2.36
N GLY A 42 22.11 13.43 -1.57
CA GLY A 42 22.32 14.79 -1.09
C GLY A 42 22.14 15.87 -2.17
N GLY A 43 22.70 17.06 -1.93
CA GLY A 43 22.69 18.17 -2.89
C GLY A 43 21.47 19.09 -2.85
N SER A 44 20.49 18.84 -1.98
CA SER A 44 19.37 19.73 -1.73
C SER A 44 19.51 20.47 -0.38
N ASP A 45 19.50 21.80 -0.42
CA ASP A 45 19.56 22.64 0.79
C ASP A 45 18.24 22.66 1.60
N GLY A 46 17.17 22.07 1.07
CA GLY A 46 15.90 21.98 1.78
C GLY A 46 14.84 21.13 1.09
N LEU A 47 13.69 20.95 1.76
CA LEU A 47 12.64 20.03 1.29
C LEU A 47 11.99 20.52 -0.02
N GLY A 48 11.81 21.83 -0.17
CA GLY A 48 11.19 22.42 -1.36
C GLY A 48 11.94 22.07 -2.66
N PRO A 49 13.24 22.41 -2.76
CA PRO A 49 14.09 22.00 -3.89
C PRO A 49 14.12 20.49 -4.11
N LEU A 50 14.30 19.70 -3.04
CA LEU A 50 14.31 18.23 -3.12
C LEU A 50 13.04 17.69 -3.80
N LEU A 51 11.86 18.15 -3.36
CA LEU A 51 10.58 17.73 -3.94
C LEU A 51 10.36 18.24 -5.36
N ALA A 52 10.87 19.43 -5.69
CA ALA A 52 10.76 19.98 -7.04
C ALA A 52 11.59 19.15 -8.03
N ASP A 53 12.81 18.79 -7.65
CA ASP A 53 13.73 18.01 -8.47
C ASP A 53 13.26 16.54 -8.62
N HIS A 54 12.56 16.01 -7.61
CA HIS A 54 12.11 14.61 -7.56
C HIS A 54 10.59 14.43 -7.66
N VAL A 55 9.88 15.41 -8.23
CA VAL A 55 8.42 15.32 -8.40
C VAL A 55 8.01 14.10 -9.24
N GLY A 56 8.85 13.72 -10.21
CA GLY A 56 8.68 12.51 -11.02
C GLY A 56 8.67 11.25 -10.16
N THR A 57 9.69 11.07 -9.32
CA THR A 57 9.81 9.94 -8.39
C THR A 57 8.67 9.90 -7.37
N LEU A 58 8.28 11.06 -6.83
CA LEU A 58 7.14 11.15 -5.90
C LEU A 58 5.83 10.74 -6.59
N SER A 59 5.60 11.20 -7.82
CA SER A 59 4.43 10.82 -8.60
C SER A 59 4.43 9.33 -8.95
N ALA A 60 5.60 8.77 -9.27
CA ALA A 60 5.78 7.35 -9.56
C ALA A 60 5.46 6.48 -8.35
N PHE A 61 5.89 6.89 -7.14
CA PHE A 61 5.50 6.25 -5.88
C PHE A 61 3.97 6.23 -5.72
N VAL A 62 3.30 7.39 -5.75
CA VAL A 62 1.85 7.50 -5.49
C VAL A 62 1.03 6.73 -6.53
N VAL A 63 1.33 6.94 -7.81
CA VAL A 63 0.58 6.31 -8.90
C VAL A 63 0.81 4.80 -8.89
N THR A 64 2.06 4.34 -8.76
CA THR A 64 2.35 2.90 -8.81
C THR A 64 1.87 2.19 -7.54
N PHE A 65 1.88 2.84 -6.37
CA PHE A 65 1.26 2.31 -5.17
C PHE A 65 -0.24 2.06 -5.41
N ALA A 66 -0.95 3.04 -5.98
CA ALA A 66 -2.36 2.90 -6.32
C ALA A 66 -2.60 1.79 -7.36
N VAL A 67 -1.72 1.66 -8.35
CA VAL A 67 -1.77 0.59 -9.38
C VAL A 67 -1.58 -0.79 -8.74
N ILE A 68 -0.52 -1.00 -7.94
CA ILE A 68 -0.27 -2.29 -7.28
C ILE A 68 -1.41 -2.62 -6.32
N GLY A 69 -1.82 -1.69 -5.46
CA GLY A 69 -2.95 -1.90 -4.55
C GLY A 69 -4.25 -2.22 -5.30
N ARG A 70 -4.48 -1.61 -6.47
CA ARG A 70 -5.63 -1.94 -7.32
C ARG A 70 -5.53 -3.32 -7.95
N LEU A 71 -4.36 -3.70 -8.48
CA LEU A 71 -4.13 -5.04 -9.04
C LEU A 71 -4.31 -6.11 -7.96
N TRP A 72 -3.76 -5.87 -6.76
CA TRP A 72 -3.92 -6.72 -5.60
C TRP A 72 -5.40 -6.89 -5.22
N LEU A 73 -6.18 -5.80 -5.13
CA LEU A 73 -7.63 -5.92 -4.85
C LEU A 73 -8.39 -6.76 -5.89
N VAL A 74 -7.96 -6.75 -7.15
CA VAL A 74 -8.58 -7.56 -8.20
C VAL A 74 -8.17 -9.02 -8.10
N GLN A 75 -6.88 -9.31 -7.83
CA GLN A 75 -6.38 -10.66 -7.57
C GLN A 75 -7.04 -11.22 -6.30
N HIS A 76 -7.15 -10.39 -5.27
CA HIS A 76 -7.79 -10.69 -4.00
C HIS A 76 -9.19 -11.25 -4.21
N ALA A 77 -10.03 -10.50 -4.93
CA ALA A 77 -11.39 -10.90 -5.27
C ALA A 77 -11.46 -12.17 -6.14
N VAL A 78 -10.45 -12.47 -6.96
CA VAL A 78 -10.40 -13.73 -7.74
C VAL A 78 -10.16 -14.91 -6.80
N PHE A 79 -9.21 -14.79 -5.88
CA PHE A 79 -8.83 -15.86 -4.95
C PHE A 79 -9.83 -16.08 -3.81
N GLU A 80 -10.68 -15.09 -3.48
CA GLU A 80 -11.84 -15.31 -2.59
C GLU A 80 -12.80 -16.38 -3.14
N GLU A 81 -12.90 -16.49 -4.46
CA GLU A 81 -13.78 -17.44 -5.12
C GLU A 81 -13.12 -18.83 -5.28
N VAL A 82 -11.82 -18.95 -5.00
CA VAL A 82 -11.05 -20.19 -5.17
C VAL A 82 -11.22 -21.09 -3.96
N ARG A 83 -11.55 -22.37 -4.20
CA ARG A 83 -11.60 -23.43 -3.18
C ARG A 83 -10.46 -24.42 -3.28
N ARG A 84 -9.95 -24.64 -4.50
CA ARG A 84 -8.85 -25.55 -4.80
C ARG A 84 -7.92 -24.91 -5.81
N TYR A 85 -6.63 -25.17 -5.67
CA TYR A 85 -5.64 -24.72 -6.64
C TYR A 85 -5.25 -25.86 -7.59
N SER A 86 -4.81 -25.50 -8.79
CA SER A 86 -4.21 -26.40 -9.76
C SER A 86 -2.82 -25.88 -10.14
N PRO A 87 -1.91 -26.72 -10.67
CA PRO A 87 -0.59 -26.26 -11.13
C PRO A 87 -0.67 -25.14 -12.17
N ALA A 88 -1.69 -25.17 -13.04
CA ALA A 88 -1.91 -24.11 -14.01
C ALA A 88 -2.31 -22.78 -13.36
N LEU A 89 -3.18 -22.82 -12.33
CA LEU A 89 -3.55 -21.62 -11.57
C LEU A 89 -2.33 -21.02 -10.87
N VAL A 90 -1.52 -21.86 -10.22
CA VAL A 90 -0.26 -21.43 -9.58
C VAL A 90 0.68 -20.81 -10.61
N ALA A 91 0.89 -21.45 -11.76
CA ALA A 91 1.78 -20.91 -12.79
C ALA A 91 1.33 -19.53 -13.30
N VAL A 92 0.02 -19.34 -13.52
CA VAL A 92 -0.52 -18.03 -13.94
C VAL A 92 -0.41 -16.99 -12.83
N ASP A 93 -0.60 -17.37 -11.58
CA ASP A 93 -0.41 -16.48 -10.43
C ASP A 93 1.08 -16.08 -10.28
N PHE A 94 2.03 -16.98 -10.52
CA PHE A 94 3.45 -16.62 -10.57
C PHE A 94 3.81 -15.65 -11.71
N VAL A 95 3.14 -15.75 -12.87
CA VAL A 95 3.25 -14.73 -13.93
C VAL A 95 2.70 -13.39 -13.46
N TRP A 96 1.60 -13.39 -12.71
CA TRP A 96 1.05 -12.19 -12.09
C TRP A 96 2.04 -11.57 -11.09
N LEU A 97 2.61 -12.39 -10.19
CA LEU A 97 3.62 -11.95 -9.21
C LEU A 97 4.87 -11.39 -9.87
N ALA A 98 5.36 -12.03 -10.94
CA ALA A 98 6.49 -11.51 -11.71
C ALA A 98 6.22 -10.11 -12.28
N ALA A 99 5.00 -9.86 -12.77
CA ALA A 99 4.61 -8.54 -13.21
C ALA A 99 4.55 -7.53 -12.04
N ILE A 100 3.99 -7.93 -10.88
CA ILE A 100 3.94 -7.08 -9.69
C ILE A 100 5.34 -6.68 -9.20
N VAL A 101 6.27 -7.62 -9.13
CA VAL A 101 7.66 -7.36 -8.70
C VAL A 101 8.43 -6.50 -9.71
N LEU A 102 8.04 -6.53 -10.99
CA LEU A 102 8.67 -5.69 -12.02
C LEU A 102 8.14 -4.24 -12.04
N LEU A 103 6.99 -3.97 -11.42
CA LEU A 103 6.38 -2.63 -11.42
C LEU A 103 7.25 -1.56 -10.72
N PRO A 104 7.84 -1.79 -9.54
CA PRO A 104 8.72 -0.80 -8.90
C PRO A 104 9.90 -0.41 -9.78
N PHE A 105 10.52 -1.38 -10.44
CA PHE A 105 11.60 -1.13 -11.41
C PHE A 105 11.11 -0.31 -12.59
N ALA A 106 9.99 -0.69 -13.23
CA ALA A 106 9.45 0.02 -14.37
C ALA A 106 9.01 1.46 -14.01
N ALA A 107 8.48 1.65 -12.79
CA ALA A 107 8.11 2.97 -12.27
C ALA A 107 9.35 3.84 -12.03
N ASN A 108 10.42 3.27 -11.44
CA ASN A 108 11.65 4.01 -11.22
C ASN A 108 12.30 4.43 -12.55
N LEU A 109 12.35 3.51 -13.53
CA LEU A 109 12.87 3.81 -14.86
C LEU A 109 12.08 4.94 -15.54
N LEU A 110 10.75 4.94 -15.36
CA LEU A 110 9.85 5.97 -15.87
C LEU A 110 10.09 7.33 -15.22
N SER A 111 10.47 7.38 -13.93
CA SER A 111 10.80 8.64 -13.25
C SER A 111 12.22 9.13 -13.48
N SER A 112 13.19 8.23 -13.68
CA SER A 112 14.61 8.56 -13.80
C SER A 112 15.06 8.85 -15.23
N THR A 113 14.29 8.43 -16.23
CA THR A 113 14.60 8.60 -17.66
C THR A 113 13.70 9.68 -18.24
N SER A 114 14.17 10.41 -19.26
CA SER A 114 13.33 11.33 -20.01
C SER A 114 12.05 10.62 -20.48
N THR A 115 10.89 11.19 -20.17
CA THR A 115 9.56 10.66 -20.52
C THR A 115 9.33 10.49 -22.02
N ASP A 116 10.25 11.02 -22.83
CA ASP A 116 10.23 10.97 -24.28
C ASP A 116 10.64 9.61 -24.85
N ASP A 117 11.26 8.72 -24.07
CA ASP A 117 11.58 7.36 -24.53
C ASP A 117 10.31 6.49 -24.56
N PRO A 118 9.78 6.14 -25.75
CA PRO A 118 8.55 5.36 -25.85
C PRO A 118 8.72 3.95 -25.27
N SER A 119 9.95 3.43 -25.22
CA SER A 119 10.22 2.07 -24.75
C SER A 119 10.02 1.95 -23.23
N VAL A 120 10.34 2.99 -22.46
CA VAL A 120 10.15 3.04 -21.00
C VAL A 120 8.66 3.10 -20.66
N VAL A 121 7.91 3.95 -21.36
CA VAL A 121 6.44 4.02 -21.20
C VAL A 121 5.80 2.69 -21.61
N ALA A 122 6.23 2.11 -22.72
CA ALA A 122 5.73 0.83 -23.19
C ALA A 122 6.02 -0.31 -22.20
N LEU A 123 7.21 -0.31 -21.57
CA LEU A 123 7.53 -1.27 -20.52
C LEU A 123 6.56 -1.12 -19.34
N TYR A 124 6.37 0.08 -18.81
CA TYR A 124 5.48 0.31 -17.67
C TYR A 124 4.04 -0.14 -17.97
N ILE A 125 3.46 0.30 -19.09
CA ILE A 125 2.11 -0.11 -19.50
C ILE A 125 2.05 -1.61 -19.78
N GLY A 126 3.09 -2.17 -20.41
CA GLY A 126 3.21 -3.59 -20.73
C GLY A 126 3.21 -4.48 -19.49
N VAL A 127 3.88 -4.07 -18.41
CA VAL A 127 3.87 -4.79 -17.13
C VAL A 127 2.47 -4.79 -16.50
N ILE A 128 1.78 -3.65 -16.50
CA ILE A 128 0.38 -3.55 -16.03
C ILE A 128 -0.56 -4.43 -16.88
N ALA A 129 -0.35 -4.43 -18.20
CA ALA A 129 -1.09 -5.28 -19.13
C ALA A 129 -0.82 -6.77 -18.88
N GLY A 130 0.43 -7.14 -18.58
CA GLY A 130 0.83 -8.50 -18.20
C GLY A 130 0.12 -8.99 -16.93
N ALA A 131 0.13 -8.19 -15.86
CA ALA A 131 -0.61 -8.50 -14.63
C ALA A 131 -2.13 -8.62 -14.90
N SER A 132 -2.69 -7.73 -15.72
CA SER A 132 -4.11 -7.76 -16.09
C SER A 132 -4.47 -8.99 -16.94
N ALA A 133 -3.58 -9.40 -17.84
CA ALA A 133 -3.72 -10.61 -18.65
C ALA A 133 -3.63 -11.88 -17.81
N ALA A 134 -2.69 -11.94 -16.85
CA ALA A 134 -2.58 -13.05 -15.90
C ALA A 134 -3.86 -13.17 -15.04
N THR A 135 -4.40 -12.05 -14.57
CA THR A 135 -5.69 -12.03 -13.85
C THR A 135 -6.85 -12.54 -14.73
N LEU A 136 -6.92 -12.14 -16.00
CA LEU A 136 -7.89 -12.71 -16.94
C LEU A 136 -7.67 -14.21 -17.15
N GLY A 137 -6.41 -14.65 -17.22
CA GLY A 137 -6.00 -16.06 -17.29
C GLY A 137 -6.53 -16.87 -16.11
N MET A 138 -6.36 -16.38 -14.88
CA MET A 138 -6.90 -17.02 -13.67
C MET A 138 -8.43 -17.18 -13.77
N ARG A 139 -9.16 -16.13 -14.16
CA ARG A 139 -10.63 -16.22 -14.34
C ARG A 139 -11.05 -17.17 -15.44
N LEU A 140 -10.28 -17.26 -16.53
CA LEU A 140 -10.52 -18.21 -17.61
C LEU A 140 -10.31 -19.65 -17.14
N LEU A 141 -9.30 -19.91 -16.32
CA LEU A 141 -9.07 -21.22 -15.70
C LEU A 141 -10.23 -21.60 -14.77
N LEU A 142 -10.65 -20.69 -13.87
CA LEU A 142 -11.80 -20.91 -12.98
C LEU A 142 -13.12 -21.11 -13.74
N ARG A 143 -13.27 -20.50 -14.92
CA ARG A 143 -14.44 -20.72 -15.78
C ARG A 143 -14.40 -22.06 -16.51
N ARG A 144 -13.21 -22.53 -16.88
CA ARG A 144 -13.02 -23.82 -17.59
C ARG A 144 -13.14 -25.01 -16.64
N ASP A 145 -12.68 -24.85 -15.41
CA ASP A 145 -12.73 -25.87 -14.37
C ASP A 145 -13.51 -25.35 -13.15
N PRO A 146 -14.85 -25.53 -13.14
CA PRO A 146 -15.72 -25.06 -12.06
C PRO A 146 -15.41 -25.70 -10.71
N ASP A 147 -14.73 -26.84 -10.65
CA ASP A 147 -14.39 -27.52 -9.40
C ASP A 147 -13.32 -26.78 -8.59
N LEU A 148 -12.60 -25.84 -9.23
CA LEU A 148 -11.66 -24.94 -8.57
C LEU A 148 -12.37 -23.81 -7.81
N ALA A 149 -13.59 -23.44 -8.22
CA ALA A 149 -14.32 -22.30 -7.70
C ALA A 149 -15.42 -22.70 -6.70
N ALA A 150 -15.83 -21.76 -5.85
CA ALA A 150 -16.95 -21.98 -4.93
C ALA A 150 -18.27 -22.19 -5.69
N PRO A 151 -19.14 -23.14 -5.29
CA PRO A 151 -20.39 -23.41 -6.00
C PRO A 151 -21.25 -22.15 -6.17
N GLY A 152 -21.77 -21.94 -7.38
CA GLY A 152 -22.62 -20.78 -7.69
C GLY A 152 -21.88 -19.47 -7.94
N THR A 153 -20.54 -19.44 -7.84
CA THR A 153 -19.75 -18.30 -8.32
C THR A 153 -19.79 -18.22 -9.84
N ARG A 154 -19.88 -17.00 -10.36
CA ARG A 154 -19.78 -16.71 -11.79
C ARG A 154 -18.52 -15.90 -12.01
N GLN A 155 -17.80 -16.23 -13.08
CA GLN A 155 -16.58 -15.54 -13.48
C GLN A 155 -16.89 -14.47 -14.56
N PRO A 156 -17.23 -13.22 -14.20
CA PRO A 156 -17.45 -12.17 -15.19
C PRO A 156 -16.13 -11.78 -15.87
N LEU A 157 -16.00 -12.17 -17.14
CA LEU A 157 -14.81 -11.85 -17.94
C LEU A 157 -14.87 -10.47 -18.58
N ALA A 158 -16.07 -9.91 -18.78
CA ALA A 158 -16.28 -8.70 -19.57
C ALA A 158 -15.39 -7.53 -19.09
N ARG A 159 -15.36 -7.27 -17.78
CA ARG A 159 -14.53 -6.21 -17.20
C ARG A 159 -13.04 -6.43 -17.46
N SER A 160 -12.54 -7.65 -17.22
CA SER A 160 -11.13 -7.99 -17.43
C SER A 160 -10.72 -7.86 -18.90
N VAL A 161 -11.60 -8.28 -19.82
CA VAL A 161 -11.38 -8.13 -21.26
C VAL A 161 -11.38 -6.65 -21.69
N ILE A 162 -12.31 -5.84 -21.17
CA ILE A 162 -12.35 -4.40 -21.45
C ILE A 162 -11.07 -3.72 -20.95
N VAL A 163 -10.68 -3.96 -19.70
CA VAL A 163 -9.48 -3.36 -19.10
C VAL A 163 -8.23 -3.78 -19.88
N LEU A 164 -8.08 -5.07 -20.18
CA LEU A 164 -6.94 -5.54 -20.97
C LEU A 164 -6.94 -4.94 -22.37
N GLY A 165 -8.09 -4.87 -23.05
CA GLY A 165 -8.20 -4.24 -24.36
C GLY A 165 -7.80 -2.76 -24.35
N LEU A 166 -8.21 -2.02 -23.32
CA LEU A 166 -7.82 -0.61 -23.14
C LEU A 166 -6.33 -0.47 -22.83
N LEU A 167 -5.74 -1.36 -22.03
CA LEU A 167 -4.29 -1.36 -21.76
C LEU A 167 -3.48 -1.66 -23.02
N LEU A 168 -3.90 -2.64 -23.83
CA LEU A 168 -3.23 -2.96 -25.09
C LEU A 168 -3.36 -1.81 -26.09
N ALA A 169 -4.52 -1.14 -26.15
CA ALA A 169 -4.69 0.06 -26.96
C ALA A 169 -3.79 1.20 -26.48
N ALA A 170 -3.75 1.45 -25.17
CA ALA A 170 -2.86 2.45 -24.56
C ALA A 170 -1.38 2.14 -24.83
N LEU A 171 -0.98 0.87 -24.77
CA LEU A 171 0.38 0.43 -25.10
C LEU A 171 0.74 0.72 -26.55
N VAL A 172 -0.13 0.37 -27.50
CA VAL A 172 0.09 0.66 -28.93
C VAL A 172 0.17 2.17 -29.14
N LEU A 173 -0.72 2.94 -28.53
CA LEU A 173 -0.75 4.40 -28.67
C LEU A 173 0.46 5.07 -28.02
N ALA A 174 0.99 4.54 -26.91
CA ALA A 174 2.21 5.06 -26.28
C ALA A 174 3.43 4.89 -27.18
N VAL A 175 3.49 3.80 -27.97
CA VAL A 175 4.57 3.57 -28.93
C VAL A 175 4.39 4.42 -30.20
N VAL A 176 3.16 4.52 -30.71
CA VAL A 176 2.87 5.23 -31.97
C VAL A 176 2.83 6.75 -31.79
N VAL A 177 2.39 7.23 -30.62
CA VAL A 177 2.27 8.65 -30.26
C VAL A 177 2.96 8.89 -28.91
N PRO A 178 4.31 8.94 -28.88
CA PRO A 178 5.08 9.01 -27.64
C PRO A 178 4.89 10.31 -26.86
N THR A 179 4.53 11.41 -27.54
CA THR A 179 4.35 12.73 -26.93
C THR A 179 3.30 12.76 -25.81
N VAL A 180 2.36 11.81 -25.82
CA VAL A 180 1.33 11.67 -24.77
C VAL A 180 1.83 10.77 -23.63
N GLY A 181 2.76 9.85 -23.91
CA GLY A 181 3.43 9.00 -22.93
C GLY A 181 2.46 8.23 -22.02
N VAL A 182 2.71 8.29 -20.71
CA VAL A 182 1.93 7.57 -19.69
C VAL A 182 0.47 8.02 -19.61
N LEU A 183 0.13 9.20 -20.14
CA LEU A 183 -1.25 9.72 -20.11
C LEU A 183 -2.22 8.86 -20.93
N TRP A 184 -1.75 7.99 -21.82
CA TRP A 184 -2.61 6.99 -22.47
C TRP A 184 -3.30 6.06 -21.47
N LEU A 185 -2.77 5.88 -20.25
CA LEU A 185 -3.45 5.15 -19.18
C LEU A 185 -4.77 5.81 -18.74
N LEU A 186 -5.01 7.09 -19.04
CA LEU A 186 -6.31 7.74 -18.81
C LEU A 186 -7.45 7.07 -19.58
N MET A 187 -7.15 6.29 -20.63
CA MET A 187 -8.14 5.45 -21.30
C MET A 187 -8.82 4.45 -20.34
N LEU A 188 -8.17 4.07 -19.24
CA LEU A 188 -8.76 3.22 -18.21
C LEU A 188 -9.99 3.86 -17.55
N LEU A 189 -10.13 5.18 -17.57
CA LEU A 189 -11.34 5.89 -17.11
C LEU A 189 -12.58 5.49 -17.93
N LEU A 190 -12.38 5.04 -19.17
CA LEU A 190 -13.46 4.55 -20.03
C LEU A 190 -13.92 3.13 -19.68
N ALA A 191 -13.17 2.38 -18.86
CA ALA A 191 -13.50 1.00 -18.53
C ALA A 191 -14.89 0.89 -17.88
N GLU A 192 -15.20 1.76 -16.91
CA GLU A 192 -16.51 1.76 -16.26
C GLU A 192 -17.67 2.18 -17.19
N PRO A 193 -17.59 3.28 -17.94
CA PRO A 193 -18.60 3.63 -18.95
C PRO A 193 -18.86 2.51 -19.97
N ILE A 194 -17.80 1.91 -20.52
CA ILE A 194 -17.90 0.82 -21.50
C ILE A 194 -18.57 -0.40 -20.84
N GLU A 195 -18.17 -0.75 -19.63
CA GLU A 195 -18.77 -1.85 -18.88
C GLU A 195 -20.26 -1.61 -18.59
N ARG A 196 -20.64 -0.39 -18.20
CA ARG A 196 -22.05 -0.01 -17.98
C ARG A 196 -22.85 -0.17 -19.28
N LEU A 197 -22.29 0.22 -20.43
CA LEU A 197 -22.94 0.07 -21.73
C LEU A 197 -23.09 -1.41 -22.14
N VAL A 198 -22.07 -2.23 -21.92
CA VAL A 198 -22.10 -3.67 -22.19
C VAL A 198 -23.13 -4.37 -21.29
N ARG A 199 -23.18 -4.02 -19.99
CA ARG A 199 -24.17 -4.56 -19.04
C ARG A 199 -25.61 -4.15 -19.39
N ARG A 200 -25.83 -2.94 -19.91
CA ARG A 200 -27.17 -2.51 -20.41
C ARG A 200 -27.67 -3.39 -21.54
N ARG A 201 -26.79 -3.87 -22.42
CA ARG A 201 -27.15 -4.74 -23.56
C ARG A 201 -27.38 -6.20 -23.17
N ARG A 202 -26.80 -6.66 -22.06
CA ARG A 202 -26.95 -8.02 -21.53
C ARG A 202 -27.15 -7.96 -20.01
N PRO A 203 -28.38 -7.72 -19.52
CA PRO A 203 -28.67 -7.73 -18.11
C PRO A 203 -28.44 -9.14 -17.55
N GLY A 204 -27.29 -9.33 -16.90
CA GLY A 204 -27.03 -10.50 -16.07
C GLY A 204 -27.66 -10.32 -14.68
N PRO A 205 -27.97 -11.41 -13.95
CA PRO A 205 -28.38 -11.35 -12.56
C PRO A 205 -27.35 -10.57 -11.72
N ARG A 206 -27.83 -9.75 -10.78
CA ARG A 206 -26.97 -9.01 -9.85
C ARG A 206 -26.32 -10.00 -8.88
N THR A 207 -25.09 -10.42 -9.17
CA THR A 207 -24.28 -11.18 -8.22
C THR A 207 -23.79 -10.21 -7.15
N ARG A 208 -24.22 -10.39 -5.90
CA ARG A 208 -23.56 -9.75 -4.77
C ARG A 208 -22.15 -10.36 -4.65
N PRO A 209 -21.10 -9.56 -4.45
CA PRO A 209 -19.77 -10.11 -4.15
C PRO A 209 -19.90 -11.01 -2.91
N VAL A 210 -19.45 -12.26 -3.03
CA VAL A 210 -19.40 -13.19 -1.91
C VAL A 210 -18.15 -12.84 -1.13
N ARG A 211 -18.31 -12.18 0.01
CA ARG A 211 -17.21 -11.88 0.92
C ARG A 211 -17.08 -13.03 1.91
N THR A 212 -15.84 -13.35 2.25
CA THR A 212 -15.51 -14.53 3.06
C THR A 212 -14.58 -14.14 4.18
N ALA A 213 -14.58 -14.92 5.27
CA ALA A 213 -13.61 -14.75 6.36
C ALA A 213 -12.16 -14.74 5.85
N ARG A 214 -11.81 -15.65 4.91
CA ARG A 214 -10.51 -15.66 4.22
C ARG A 214 -10.21 -14.31 3.55
N GLY A 215 -11.22 -13.69 2.96
CA GLY A 215 -11.10 -12.37 2.34
C GLY A 215 -10.64 -11.29 3.32
N LEU A 216 -11.21 -11.28 4.52
CA LEU A 216 -10.78 -10.39 5.59
C LEU A 216 -9.38 -10.76 6.10
N ASP A 217 -9.11 -12.04 6.34
CA ASP A 217 -7.81 -12.53 6.84
C ASP A 217 -6.66 -12.10 5.94
N ARG A 218 -6.85 -12.19 4.61
CA ARG A 218 -5.88 -11.71 3.63
C ARG A 218 -5.70 -10.20 3.61
N LEU A 219 -6.77 -9.43 3.78
CA LEU A 219 -6.67 -7.97 3.87
C LEU A 219 -5.81 -7.56 5.07
N VAL A 220 -6.02 -8.23 6.22
CA VAL A 220 -5.21 -8.04 7.43
C VAL A 220 -3.78 -8.54 7.21
N GLY A 221 -3.60 -9.74 6.65
CA GLY A 221 -2.29 -10.34 6.38
C GLY A 221 -1.44 -9.52 5.42
N PHE A 222 -2.04 -8.98 4.35
CA PHE A 222 -1.39 -8.05 3.43
C PHE A 222 -0.96 -6.75 4.14
N ALA A 223 -1.82 -6.19 4.99
CA ALA A 223 -1.50 -5.00 5.76
C ALA A 223 -0.34 -5.25 6.74
N ASP A 224 -0.39 -6.35 7.49
CA ASP A 224 0.65 -6.73 8.44
C ASP A 224 2.00 -7.00 7.75
N ALA A 225 2.00 -7.69 6.61
CA ALA A 225 3.20 -7.89 5.79
C ALA A 225 3.78 -6.56 5.31
N THR A 226 2.93 -5.65 4.82
CA THR A 226 3.33 -4.33 4.33
C THR A 226 3.95 -3.49 5.45
N VAL A 227 3.36 -3.49 6.64
CA VAL A 227 3.88 -2.80 7.83
C VAL A 227 5.22 -3.39 8.27
N ALA A 228 5.32 -4.72 8.33
CA ALA A 228 6.56 -5.40 8.71
C ALA A 228 7.71 -5.01 7.76
N ILE A 229 7.46 -4.98 6.45
CA ILE A 229 8.48 -4.60 5.47
C ILE A 229 8.82 -3.11 5.59
N ALA A 230 7.84 -2.22 5.73
CA ALA A 230 8.09 -0.79 5.94
C ALA A 230 8.97 -0.52 7.18
N ILE A 231 8.74 -1.24 8.29
CA ILE A 231 9.61 -1.18 9.48
C ILE A 231 11.03 -1.64 9.16
N THR A 232 11.19 -2.74 8.42
CA THR A 232 12.53 -3.23 8.08
C THR A 232 13.28 -2.31 7.13
N LEU A 233 12.59 -1.61 6.21
CA LEU A 233 13.23 -0.67 5.27
C LEU A 233 13.87 0.52 5.99
N LEU A 234 13.43 0.88 7.19
CA LEU A 234 14.04 1.97 7.98
C LEU A 234 15.51 1.74 8.31
N VAL A 235 15.97 0.49 8.36
CA VAL A 235 17.38 0.19 8.67
C VAL A 235 18.29 0.37 7.45
N LEU A 236 17.73 0.45 6.24
CA LEU A 236 18.50 0.43 5.01
C LEU A 236 19.51 1.59 4.93
N PRO A 237 19.17 2.85 5.26
CA PRO A 237 20.16 3.94 5.29
C PRO A 237 21.37 3.64 6.18
N LEU A 238 21.16 3.00 7.34
CA LEU A 238 22.25 2.62 8.25
C LEU A 238 23.10 1.47 7.68
N VAL A 239 22.48 0.53 6.95
CA VAL A 239 23.19 -0.57 6.27
C VAL A 239 24.08 -0.02 5.16
N GLU A 240 23.61 1.01 4.43
CA GLU A 240 24.37 1.66 3.36
C GLU A 240 25.45 2.62 3.86
N LEU A 241 25.30 3.13 5.08
CA LEU A 241 26.30 3.96 5.75
C LEU A 241 27.50 3.15 6.27
N ALA A 242 27.27 1.93 6.76
CA ALA A 242 28.32 1.14 7.43
C ALA A 242 29.59 0.89 6.58
N PRO A 243 29.50 0.56 5.27
CA PRO A 243 30.68 0.43 4.42
C PRO A 243 31.46 1.75 4.24
N ARG A 244 30.78 2.91 4.25
CA ARG A 244 31.41 4.23 4.10
C ARG A 244 32.27 4.55 5.32
N ILE A 245 31.72 4.37 6.53
CA ILE A 245 32.45 4.54 7.80
C ILE A 245 33.66 3.61 7.88
N ALA A 246 33.52 2.36 7.46
CA ALA A 246 34.62 1.40 7.46
C ALA A 246 35.74 1.79 6.47
N ALA A 247 35.38 2.35 5.32
CA ALA A 247 36.35 2.84 4.32
C ALA A 247 37.18 4.02 4.86
N ASP A 248 36.58 4.86 5.70
CA ASP A 248 37.25 5.98 6.36
C ASP A 248 38.07 5.56 7.61
N GLY A 249 38.17 4.25 7.88
CA GLY A 249 38.87 3.71 9.04
C GLY A 249 38.12 3.89 10.36
N GLY A 250 36.86 4.31 10.29
CA GLY A 250 35.97 4.46 11.43
C GLY A 250 35.42 3.12 11.93
N GLY A 251 34.80 3.18 13.12
CA GLY A 251 34.11 2.05 13.72
C GLY A 251 32.81 2.49 14.37
N VAL A 252 32.33 1.72 15.35
CA VAL A 252 31.08 2.04 16.07
C VAL A 252 31.13 3.41 16.76
N ALA A 253 32.31 3.82 17.25
CA ALA A 253 32.47 5.17 17.84
C ALA A 253 32.18 6.27 16.80
N ALA A 254 32.77 6.18 15.60
CA ALA A 254 32.52 7.14 14.52
C ALA A 254 31.03 7.19 14.11
N LEU A 255 30.35 6.04 14.08
CA LEU A 255 28.90 6.01 13.84
C LEU A 255 28.12 6.80 14.91
N LEU A 256 28.47 6.63 16.18
CA LEU A 256 27.77 7.29 17.28
C LEU A 256 28.14 8.77 17.41
N ASP A 257 29.35 9.15 17.02
CA ASP A 257 29.81 10.53 17.12
C ASP A 257 29.29 11.37 15.92
N ASP A 258 29.36 10.84 14.70
CA ASP A 258 29.09 11.59 13.47
C ASP A 258 27.67 11.35 12.91
N HIS A 259 27.00 10.25 13.28
CA HIS A 259 25.73 9.83 12.68
C HIS A 259 24.64 9.44 13.68
N LEU A 260 24.72 9.94 14.92
CA LEU A 260 23.74 9.68 15.97
C LEU A 260 22.31 10.00 15.52
N ASP A 261 22.12 11.09 14.78
CA ASP A 261 20.80 11.54 14.32
C ASP A 261 20.12 10.52 13.40
N GLN A 262 20.87 9.81 12.56
CA GLN A 262 20.31 8.75 11.70
C GLN A 262 19.90 7.54 12.54
N VAL A 263 20.70 7.15 13.54
CA VAL A 263 20.38 6.06 14.46
C VAL A 263 19.13 6.39 15.29
N LEU A 264 19.03 7.63 15.79
CA LEU A 264 17.87 8.11 16.55
C LEU A 264 16.62 8.21 15.67
N ALA A 265 16.74 8.72 14.44
CA ALA A 265 15.63 8.80 13.48
C ALA A 265 15.11 7.41 13.10
N PHE A 266 16.01 6.44 12.87
CA PHE A 266 15.66 5.03 12.70
C PHE A 266 14.89 4.49 13.90
N ALA A 267 15.45 4.60 15.12
CA ALA A 267 14.87 4.03 16.32
C ALA A 267 13.49 4.64 16.65
N LEU A 268 13.38 5.97 16.48
CA LEU A 268 12.13 6.71 16.65
C LEU A 268 11.07 6.22 15.67
N SER A 269 11.42 6.12 14.38
CA SER A 269 10.47 5.73 13.34
C SER A 269 10.07 4.27 13.44
N PHE A 270 11.00 3.39 13.81
CA PHE A 270 10.71 1.98 14.10
C PHE A 270 9.65 1.87 15.20
N LEU A 271 9.87 2.57 16.32
CA LEU A 271 8.94 2.58 17.45
C LEU A 271 7.59 3.18 17.04
N LEU A 272 7.60 4.27 16.27
CA LEU A 272 6.37 4.93 15.86
C LEU A 272 5.53 4.06 14.94
N ILE A 273 6.08 3.40 13.91
CA ILE A 273 5.29 2.49 13.08
C ILE A 273 4.68 1.37 13.95
N ALA A 274 5.45 0.79 14.88
CA ALA A 274 4.91 -0.22 15.80
C ALA A 274 3.76 0.33 16.67
N VAL A 275 3.87 1.56 17.15
CA VAL A 275 2.81 2.24 17.92
C VAL A 275 1.56 2.51 17.06
N PHE A 276 1.71 2.88 15.78
CA PHE A 276 0.59 3.08 14.86
C PHE A 276 -0.07 1.78 14.42
N TRP A 277 0.68 0.67 14.37
CA TRP A 277 0.15 -0.64 14.02
C TRP A 277 -0.82 -1.18 15.09
N ILE A 278 -0.54 -0.97 16.38
CA ILE A 278 -1.40 -1.46 17.47
C ILE A 278 -2.88 -1.04 17.33
N PRO A 279 -3.24 0.25 17.20
CA PRO A 279 -4.63 0.65 17.07
C PRO A 279 -5.25 0.22 15.73
N HIS A 280 -4.46 0.13 14.65
CA HIS A 280 -4.92 -0.47 13.39
C HIS A 280 -5.32 -1.93 13.62
N HIS A 281 -4.43 -2.75 14.19
CA HIS A 281 -4.68 -4.16 14.50
C HIS A 281 -5.93 -4.33 15.39
N ARG A 282 -6.04 -3.56 16.48
CA ARG A 282 -7.21 -3.57 17.37
C ARG A 282 -8.52 -3.23 16.68
N VAL A 283 -8.52 -2.31 15.73
CA VAL A 283 -9.75 -1.96 14.99
C VAL A 283 -10.19 -3.14 14.11
N PHE A 284 -9.26 -3.85 13.46
CA PHE A 284 -9.58 -5.04 12.67
C PHE A 284 -9.95 -6.26 13.52
N GLU A 285 -9.54 -6.33 14.80
CA GLU A 285 -10.08 -7.30 15.78
C GLU A 285 -11.58 -7.10 16.10
N LEU A 286 -12.20 -5.99 15.70
CA LEU A 286 -13.64 -5.77 15.85
C LEU A 286 -14.44 -6.16 14.60
N VAL A 287 -13.76 -6.40 13.48
CA VAL A 287 -14.36 -6.56 12.14
C VAL A 287 -14.56 -8.03 11.82
N ASP A 288 -15.74 -8.39 11.30
CA ASP A 288 -16.07 -9.75 10.83
C ASP A 288 -16.22 -9.84 9.30
N ASP A 289 -16.57 -8.73 8.66
CA ASP A 289 -16.64 -8.58 7.20
C ASP A 289 -16.04 -7.25 6.77
N TYR A 290 -15.58 -7.15 5.54
CA TYR A 290 -14.98 -5.94 4.99
C TYR A 290 -15.77 -5.44 3.79
N ASP A 291 -15.53 -4.20 3.35
CA ASP A 291 -16.04 -3.72 2.07
C ASP A 291 -14.98 -2.98 1.26
N GLY A 292 -15.31 -2.61 0.03
CA GLY A 292 -14.39 -1.86 -0.82
C GLY A 292 -14.10 -0.45 -0.32
N GLY A 293 -14.93 0.11 0.57
CA GLY A 293 -14.62 1.36 1.28
C GLY A 293 -13.52 1.15 2.30
N LEU A 294 -13.70 0.18 3.19
CA LEU A 294 -12.75 -0.23 4.21
C LEU A 294 -11.40 -0.62 3.61
N ALA A 295 -11.40 -1.42 2.53
CA ALA A 295 -10.16 -1.82 1.86
C ALA A 295 -9.39 -0.63 1.25
N ARG A 296 -10.09 0.37 0.69
CA ARG A 296 -9.45 1.59 0.17
C ARG A 296 -8.88 2.47 1.28
N LEU A 297 -9.58 2.57 2.41
CA LEU A 297 -9.08 3.29 3.57
C LEU A 297 -7.86 2.59 4.19
N GLY A 298 -7.85 1.25 4.20
CA GLY A 298 -6.67 0.44 4.55
C GLY A 298 -5.49 0.72 3.62
N LEU A 299 -5.69 0.74 2.31
CA LEU A 299 -4.63 1.11 1.35
C LEU A 299 -4.12 2.54 1.55
N LEU A 300 -4.98 3.51 1.89
CA LEU A 300 -4.55 4.87 2.23
C LEU A 300 -3.67 4.89 3.48
N TRP A 301 -4.05 4.14 4.52
CA TRP A 301 -3.26 3.99 5.73
C TRP A 301 -1.89 3.36 5.42
N LEU A 302 -1.88 2.28 4.62
CA LEU A 302 -0.65 1.62 4.17
C LEU A 302 0.24 2.56 3.37
N ALA A 303 -0.30 3.34 2.43
CA ALA A 303 0.49 4.31 1.66
C ALA A 303 1.25 5.30 2.55
N ALA A 304 0.62 5.77 3.64
CA ALA A 304 1.26 6.66 4.58
C ALA A 304 2.32 5.95 5.44
N VAL A 305 2.09 4.71 5.84
CA VAL A 305 3.08 3.89 6.55
C VAL A 305 4.30 3.61 5.66
N THR A 306 4.09 3.20 4.41
CA THR A 306 5.19 2.90 3.47
C THR A 306 5.95 4.13 3.02
N PHE A 307 5.38 5.33 3.17
CA PHE A 307 6.05 6.60 2.88
C PHE A 307 6.92 7.10 4.06
N LEU A 308 6.70 6.57 5.27
CA LEU A 308 7.41 7.01 6.46
C LEU A 308 8.95 6.81 6.38
N PRO A 309 9.51 5.75 5.75
CA PRO A 309 10.95 5.64 5.56
C PRO A 309 11.57 6.84 4.84
N PHE A 310 10.95 7.32 3.77
CA PHE A 310 11.39 8.56 3.11
C PHE A 310 11.33 9.78 4.04
N ALA A 311 10.22 9.97 4.75
CA ALA A 311 10.11 11.08 5.70
C ALA A 311 11.15 10.98 6.85
N THR A 312 11.56 9.76 7.20
CA THR A 312 12.61 9.47 8.19
C THR A 312 13.99 9.86 7.66
N SER A 313 14.31 9.49 6.42
CA SER A 313 15.57 9.92 5.79
C SER A 313 15.63 11.44 5.65
N VAL A 314 14.52 12.08 5.28
CA VAL A 314 14.44 13.54 5.19
C VAL A 314 14.80 14.22 6.51
N ILE A 315 14.23 13.77 7.64
CA ILE A 315 14.54 14.39 8.93
C ILE A 315 15.94 14.07 9.45
N ALA A 316 16.52 12.94 9.03
CA ALA A 316 17.85 12.53 9.44
C ALA A 316 18.97 13.21 8.64
N LEU A 317 18.70 13.60 7.38
CA LEU A 317 19.73 14.01 6.42
C LEU A 317 19.55 15.44 5.89
N LEU A 318 18.32 15.99 5.85
CA LEU A 318 18.14 17.36 5.37
C LEU A 318 18.39 18.40 6.47
N PRO A 319 19.12 19.48 6.16
CA PRO A 319 19.30 20.60 7.08
C PRO A 319 18.01 21.43 7.30
N ASP A 320 17.03 21.36 6.38
CA ASP A 320 15.73 22.05 6.51
C ASP A 320 14.86 21.46 7.64
N THR A 321 14.99 22.05 8.82
CA THR A 321 14.33 21.59 10.03
C THR A 321 12.80 21.76 9.98
N ARG A 322 12.27 22.81 9.36
CA ARG A 322 10.82 23.05 9.36
C ARG A 322 10.12 22.18 8.33
N GLY A 323 10.63 22.13 7.09
CA GLY A 323 10.07 21.29 6.05
C GLY A 323 10.13 19.81 6.43
N ALA A 324 11.30 19.34 6.90
CA ALA A 324 11.48 17.96 7.31
C ALA A 324 10.54 17.53 8.45
N ILE A 325 10.46 18.31 9.53
CA ILE A 325 9.54 18.01 10.64
C ILE A 325 8.07 18.07 10.16
N GLY A 326 7.74 19.03 9.30
CA GLY A 326 6.41 19.16 8.70
C GLY A 326 6.02 17.93 7.88
N LEU A 327 6.92 17.41 7.05
CA LEU A 327 6.71 16.18 6.27
C LEU A 327 6.53 14.96 7.17
N TYR A 328 7.37 14.83 8.20
CA TYR A 328 7.34 13.72 9.14
C TYR A 328 6.03 13.68 9.93
N LEU A 329 5.69 14.78 10.62
CA LEU A 329 4.43 14.91 11.37
C LEU A 329 3.20 14.90 10.45
N GLY A 330 3.32 15.43 9.24
CA GLY A 330 2.29 15.37 8.21
C GLY A 330 1.96 13.93 7.83
N THR A 331 2.98 13.10 7.58
CA THR A 331 2.82 11.67 7.29
C THR A 331 2.13 10.94 8.44
N MET A 332 2.53 11.20 9.69
CA MET A 332 1.86 10.66 10.89
C MET A 332 0.41 11.12 11.03
N THR A 333 0.13 12.37 10.67
CA THR A 333 -1.23 12.93 10.68
C THR A 333 -2.11 12.25 9.63
N VAL A 334 -1.58 11.93 8.44
CA VAL A 334 -2.30 11.16 7.41
C VAL A 334 -2.57 9.74 7.89
N MET A 335 -1.59 9.05 8.50
CA MET A 335 -1.81 7.73 9.10
C MET A 335 -2.93 7.77 10.15
N SER A 336 -2.88 8.72 11.09
CA SER A 336 -3.91 8.86 12.13
C SER A 336 -5.28 9.24 11.54
N GLY A 337 -5.31 10.13 10.54
CA GLY A 337 -6.53 10.52 9.84
C GLY A 337 -7.17 9.36 9.09
N ALA A 338 -6.38 8.50 8.44
CA ALA A 338 -6.88 7.29 7.81
C ALA A 338 -7.53 6.34 8.83
N LEU A 339 -6.96 6.20 10.03
CA LEU A 339 -7.58 5.42 11.11
C LEU A 339 -8.90 6.03 11.60
N VAL A 340 -8.98 7.36 11.73
CA VAL A 340 -10.25 8.07 12.01
C VAL A 340 -11.30 7.76 10.94
N LEU A 341 -10.90 7.76 9.66
CA LEU A 341 -11.81 7.43 8.56
C LEU A 341 -12.26 5.97 8.61
N ILE A 342 -11.37 5.04 8.97
CA ILE A 342 -11.70 3.62 9.16
C ILE A 342 -12.73 3.45 10.28
N GLU A 343 -12.47 3.97 11.48
CA GLU A 343 -13.42 3.87 12.61
C GLU A 343 -14.76 4.54 12.28
N ARG A 344 -14.73 5.71 11.60
CA ARG A 344 -15.93 6.41 11.15
C ARG A 344 -16.70 5.61 10.10
N HIS A 345 -16.02 4.87 9.24
CA HIS A 345 -16.65 3.99 8.25
C HIS A 345 -17.32 2.80 8.93
N LEU A 346 -16.64 2.15 9.87
CA LEU A 346 -17.18 1.04 10.65
C LEU A 346 -18.40 1.46 11.49
N GLY A 347 -18.34 2.64 12.15
CA GLY A 347 -19.50 3.20 12.86
C GLY A 347 -20.71 3.50 11.97
N ARG A 348 -20.51 3.74 10.67
CA ARG A 348 -21.60 3.89 9.69
C ARG A 348 -22.10 2.56 9.12
N HIS A 349 -21.30 1.50 9.23
CA HIS A 349 -21.63 0.18 8.70
C HIS A 349 -21.48 -0.87 9.82
N PRO A 350 -22.34 -0.86 10.85
CA PRO A 350 -22.29 -1.84 11.94
C PRO A 350 -22.37 -3.30 11.47
N ALA A 351 -22.95 -3.54 10.28
CA ALA A 351 -23.01 -4.86 9.67
C ALA A 351 -21.64 -5.48 9.32
N LEU A 352 -20.55 -4.69 9.36
CA LEU A 352 -19.17 -5.17 9.18
C LEU A 352 -18.54 -5.65 10.49
N LEU A 353 -19.14 -5.31 11.64
CA LEU A 353 -18.59 -5.61 12.95
C LEU A 353 -19.00 -7.00 13.42
N ARG A 354 -18.18 -7.60 14.28
CA ARG A 354 -18.50 -8.85 14.97
C ARG A 354 -19.77 -8.71 15.82
N GLU A 355 -20.53 -9.80 15.93
CA GLU A 355 -21.70 -9.84 16.80
C GLU A 355 -21.31 -9.51 18.26
N GLY A 356 -22.10 -8.67 18.91
CA GLY A 356 -21.85 -8.24 20.29
C GLY A 356 -20.88 -7.06 20.44
N VAL A 357 -20.27 -6.59 19.35
CA VAL A 357 -19.51 -5.32 19.37
C VAL A 357 -20.52 -4.16 19.45
N GLY A 358 -20.37 -3.33 20.48
CA GLY A 358 -21.16 -2.10 20.64
C GLY A 358 -20.78 -1.00 19.65
N GLU A 359 -21.14 0.25 19.96
CA GLU A 359 -20.73 1.39 19.14
C GLU A 359 -19.20 1.51 19.09
N VAL A 360 -18.62 1.64 17.90
CA VAL A 360 -17.19 1.93 17.73
C VAL A 360 -16.94 3.39 18.15
N PRO A 361 -16.20 3.63 19.25
CA PRO A 361 -16.05 4.97 19.78
C PRO A 361 -15.04 5.78 18.96
N LEU A 362 -15.54 6.60 18.04
CA LEU A 362 -14.70 7.48 17.18
C LEU A 362 -13.75 8.41 17.95
N ARG A 363 -14.07 8.69 19.23
CA ARG A 363 -13.25 9.48 20.15
C ARG A 363 -11.85 8.85 20.32
N GLY A 364 -11.79 7.52 20.25
CA GLY A 364 -10.56 6.73 20.32
C GLY A 364 -9.54 7.20 19.28
N ALA A 365 -9.92 7.28 18.01
CA ALA A 365 -9.04 7.80 16.96
C ALA A 365 -8.97 9.34 16.87
N LEU A 366 -10.03 10.08 17.23
CA LEU A 366 -10.04 11.54 17.10
C LEU A 366 -9.06 12.26 18.04
N VAL A 367 -8.88 11.76 19.27
CA VAL A 367 -7.93 12.37 20.24
C VAL A 367 -6.48 12.32 19.72
N PRO A 368 -5.90 11.16 19.36
CA PRO A 368 -4.54 11.12 18.83
C PRO A 368 -4.41 11.91 17.52
N PHE A 369 -5.42 11.89 16.65
CA PHE A 369 -5.43 12.71 15.43
C PHE A 369 -5.38 14.20 15.74
N GLY A 370 -6.23 14.70 16.64
CA GLY A 370 -6.25 16.11 17.04
C GLY A 370 -4.94 16.55 17.70
N LEU A 371 -4.33 15.70 18.53
CA LEU A 371 -3.03 15.98 19.15
C LEU A 371 -1.90 15.98 18.12
N LEU A 372 -1.94 15.12 17.09
CA LEU A 372 -0.98 15.13 15.98
C LEU A 372 -1.13 16.39 15.12
N VAL A 373 -2.36 16.79 14.80
CA VAL A 373 -2.62 18.06 14.11
C VAL A 373 -2.10 19.25 14.92
N LEU A 374 -2.33 19.24 16.24
CA LEU A 374 -1.78 20.26 17.13
C LEU A 374 -0.25 20.25 17.12
N ALA A 375 0.38 19.08 17.24
CA ALA A 375 1.84 18.94 17.19
C ALA A 375 2.40 19.45 15.85
N LEU A 376 1.75 19.13 14.72
CA LEU A 376 2.11 19.62 13.40
C LEU A 376 2.02 21.15 13.33
N VAL A 377 0.91 21.74 13.77
CA VAL A 377 0.73 23.21 13.77
C VAL A 377 1.79 23.89 14.65
N LEU A 378 2.07 23.35 15.83
CA LEU A 378 3.09 23.87 16.74
C LEU A 378 4.50 23.72 16.15
N ALA A 379 4.79 22.61 15.47
CA ALA A 379 6.06 22.39 14.79
C ALA A 379 6.27 23.34 13.60
N MET A 380 5.21 23.68 12.87
CA MET A 380 5.29 24.67 11.80
C MET A 380 5.58 26.08 12.34
N ALA A 381 5.10 26.40 13.55
CA ALA A 381 5.43 27.65 14.24
C ALA A 381 6.86 27.63 14.81
N VAL A 382 7.18 26.60 15.60
CA VAL A 382 8.46 26.39 16.27
C VAL A 382 9.00 25.00 15.90
N PRO A 383 9.93 24.90 14.92
CA PRO A 383 10.44 23.62 14.42
C PRO A 383 11.07 22.79 15.52
N SER A 384 10.36 21.73 15.94
CA SER A 384 10.84 20.84 16.98
C SER A 384 10.10 19.49 16.98
N LEU A 385 10.83 18.40 17.11
CA LEU A 385 10.25 17.08 17.34
C LEU A 385 9.68 16.90 18.75
N TRP A 386 10.06 17.75 19.70
CA TRP A 386 9.55 17.70 21.08
C TRP A 386 8.03 17.87 21.15
N TRP A 387 7.39 18.42 20.12
CA TRP A 387 5.93 18.48 20.02
C TRP A 387 5.25 17.10 19.96
N LEU A 388 5.98 16.02 19.64
CA LEU A 388 5.48 14.65 19.81
C LEU A 388 5.15 14.32 21.27
N LEU A 389 5.75 15.01 22.26
CA LEU A 389 5.41 14.83 23.67
C LEU A 389 3.96 15.23 23.99
N VAL A 390 3.31 16.03 23.14
CA VAL A 390 1.88 16.33 23.25
C VAL A 390 1.03 15.04 23.17
N LEU A 391 1.54 13.98 22.52
CA LEU A 391 0.88 12.67 22.50
C LEU A 391 0.88 11.96 23.86
N LEU A 392 1.75 12.33 24.80
CA LEU A 392 1.67 11.84 26.19
C LEU A 392 0.37 12.30 26.88
N LEU A 393 -0.27 13.35 26.37
CA LEU A 393 -1.57 13.82 26.84
C LEU A 393 -2.75 12.96 26.35
N GLN A 394 -2.53 11.96 25.50
CA GLN A 394 -3.60 11.08 25.01
C GLN A 394 -4.40 10.44 26.15
N THR A 395 -3.73 9.81 27.12
CA THR A 395 -4.37 9.13 28.25
C THR A 395 -5.16 10.08 29.16
N PRO A 396 -4.62 11.22 29.65
CA PRO A 396 -5.39 12.14 30.48
C PRO A 396 -6.54 12.79 29.70
N VAL A 397 -6.35 13.17 28.43
CA VAL A 397 -7.42 13.75 27.61
C VAL A 397 -8.57 12.76 27.41
N ARG A 398 -8.28 11.49 27.13
CA ARG A 398 -9.31 10.45 27.03
C ARG A 398 -10.07 10.28 28.35
N ARG A 399 -9.36 10.15 29.48
CA ARG A 399 -10.00 10.03 30.81
C ARG A 399 -10.93 11.21 31.12
N LEU A 400 -10.51 12.44 30.82
CA LEU A 400 -11.34 13.63 31.03
C LEU A 400 -12.62 13.64 30.18
N LEU A 401 -12.56 13.12 28.96
CA LEU A 401 -13.71 13.03 28.07
C LEU A 401 -14.68 11.92 28.48
N ASP A 402 -14.19 10.86 29.11
CA ASP A 402 -15.01 9.74 29.59
C ASP A 402 -15.73 10.06 30.91
N VAL A 403 -15.15 10.88 31.78
CA VAL A 403 -15.75 11.31 33.07
C VAL A 403 -16.93 12.29 32.90
N ARG A 404 -17.14 12.86 31.70
CA ARG A 404 -18.25 13.79 31.40
C ARG A 404 -19.54 13.10 30.91
N ARG A 405 -19.70 11.81 31.18
CA ARG A 405 -20.93 11.01 31.00
C ARG A 405 -21.29 10.38 32.33
#